data_AF-A0A8T3WNX0-F1
#
_entry.id   AF-A0A8T3WNX0-F1
#
_cell.length_a   1.000
_cell.length_b   1.000
_cell.length_c   1.000
_cell.angle_alpha   90.00
_cell.angle_beta   90.00
_cell.angle_gamma   90.00
#
_symmetry.space_group_name_H-M   'P 1'
#
loop_
_entity.id
_entity.type
_entity.pdbx_description
1 polymer ?
#
loop_
_entity_poly.entity_id
_entity_poly.type
_entity_poly.pdbx_seq_one_letter_code
_entity_poly.pdbx_strand_id
1 'polypeptide(L)'
;MKVKKKSLAMWYTRVIGVLFILVVVSLAFDFQKFGFRAETMHKVFHIILGIFVVAFGWSNHKFWRPFAIINGAFFTYIAIFGWIFPDFGGLDTFNLIDTILHSIVGLSGLYIGIFEKSEKEDYILLKS
;
A
#
# COMPACT_ATOMS: atom_id res chain seq x y z
N MET A 1 -7.38 16.55 29.21
CA MET A 1 -6.82 15.35 28.55
C MET A 1 -6.78 15.61 27.04
N LYS A 2 -5.61 15.84 26.42
CA LYS A 2 -5.53 16.06 24.96
C LYS A 2 -5.78 14.72 24.26
N VAL A 3 -6.88 14.61 23.52
CA VAL A 3 -7.14 13.47 22.64
C VAL A 3 -6.03 13.45 21.58
N LYS A 4 -5.12 12.45 21.64
CA LYS A 4 -4.14 12.25 20.57
C LYS A 4 -4.90 11.95 19.29
N LYS A 5 -4.87 12.88 18.33
CA LYS A 5 -5.43 12.68 17.00
C LYS A 5 -4.72 11.47 16.39
N LYS A 6 -5.48 10.41 16.07
CA LYS A 6 -4.90 9.22 15.45
C LYS A 6 -4.44 9.60 14.04
N SER A 7 -3.18 9.30 13.71
CA SER A 7 -2.61 9.57 12.38
C SER A 7 -3.33 8.75 11.30
N LEU A 8 -3.66 9.38 10.18
CA LEU A 8 -4.20 8.73 8.99
C LEU A 8 -3.15 7.83 8.34
N ALA A 9 -1.87 8.24 8.27
CA ALA A 9 -0.78 7.40 7.78
C ALA A 9 -0.62 6.14 8.63
N MET A 10 -0.79 6.23 9.96
CA MET A 10 -0.80 5.04 10.82
C MET A 10 -1.87 4.05 10.38
N TRP A 11 -3.11 4.53 10.21
CA TRP A 11 -4.21 3.66 9.80
C TRP A 11 -4.02 3.11 8.39
N TYR A 12 -3.57 3.94 7.45
CA TYR A 12 -3.21 3.54 6.11
C TYR A 12 -2.16 2.42 6.12
N THR A 13 -1.04 2.60 6.83
CA THR A 13 0.01 1.58 6.94
C THR A 13 -0.54 0.26 7.46
N ARG A 14 -1.36 0.29 8.52
CA ARG A 14 -1.94 -0.91 9.12
C ARG A 14 -2.94 -1.60 8.20
N VAL A 15 -3.86 -0.83 7.61
CA VAL A 15 -4.89 -1.37 6.72
C VAL A 15 -4.24 -1.98 5.48
N ILE A 16 -3.34 -1.26 4.81
CA ILE A 16 -2.65 -1.76 3.61
C ILE A 16 -1.79 -2.99 3.95
N GLY A 17 -1.06 -2.96 5.07
CA GLY A 17 -0.29 -4.12 5.51
C GLY A 17 -1.16 -5.38 5.69
N VAL A 18 -2.32 -5.24 6.32
CA VAL A 18 -3.27 -6.35 6.49
C VAL A 18 -3.86 -6.79 5.15
N LEU A 19 -4.30 -5.86 4.30
CA LEU A 19 -4.88 -6.19 2.99
C LEU A 19 -3.89 -6.97 2.12
N PHE A 20 -2.61 -6.58 2.11
CA PHE A 20 -1.57 -7.29 1.39
C PHE A 20 -1.34 -8.71 1.90
N ILE A 21 -1.47 -8.95 3.21
CA ILE A 21 -1.40 -10.32 3.76
C ILE A 21 -2.63 -11.13 3.34
N LEU A 22 -3.82 -10.52 3.34
CA LEU A 22 -5.07 -11.21 2.99
C LEU A 22 -5.10 -11.71 1.54
N VAL A 23 -4.24 -11.18 0.65
CA VAL A 23 -4.01 -11.70 -0.70
C VAL A 23 -3.61 -13.20 -0.67
N VAL A 24 -3.08 -13.72 0.45
CA VAL A 24 -2.78 -15.16 0.63
C VAL A 24 -3.97 -16.07 0.32
N VAL A 25 -5.19 -15.62 0.58
CA VAL A 25 -6.41 -16.39 0.27
C VAL A 25 -6.53 -16.57 -1.24
N SER A 26 -6.38 -15.49 -2.02
CA SER A 26 -6.38 -15.57 -3.49
C SER A 26 -5.20 -16.39 -4.02
N LEU A 27 -4.00 -16.21 -3.45
CA LEU A 27 -2.82 -16.97 -3.84
C LEU A 27 -3.05 -18.47 -3.72
N ALA A 28 -3.70 -18.95 -2.64
CA ALA A 28 -3.95 -20.38 -2.46
C ALA A 28 -4.80 -20.97 -3.61
N PHE A 29 -5.86 -20.25 -4.03
CA PHE A 29 -6.71 -20.68 -5.14
C PHE A 29 -5.96 -20.68 -6.48
N ASP A 30 -5.22 -19.61 -6.76
CA ASP A 30 -4.52 -19.47 -8.05
C ASP A 30 -3.33 -20.39 -8.15
N PHE A 31 -2.61 -20.61 -7.05
CA PHE A 31 -1.50 -21.57 -7.01
C PHE A 31 -1.98 -23.01 -7.22
N GLN A 32 -3.14 -23.38 -6.66
CA GLN A 32 -3.74 -24.69 -6.90
C GLN A 32 -4.12 -24.88 -8.38
N LYS A 33 -4.59 -23.83 -9.06
CA LYS A 33 -5.07 -23.89 -10.44
C LYS A 33 -3.95 -23.74 -11.49
N PHE A 34 -2.97 -22.88 -11.23
CA PHE A 34 -2.01 -22.42 -12.23
C PHE A 34 -0.54 -22.68 -11.87
N GLY A 35 -0.24 -22.99 -10.61
CA GLY A 35 1.11 -23.23 -10.11
C GLY A 35 1.98 -21.96 -10.06
N PHE A 36 3.29 -22.13 -10.26
CA PHE A 36 4.25 -21.02 -10.31
C PHE A 36 4.11 -20.25 -11.63
N ARG A 37 3.60 -19.01 -11.55
CA ARG A 37 3.45 -18.08 -12.67
C ARG A 37 3.70 -16.65 -12.20
N ALA A 38 3.85 -15.73 -13.15
CA ALA A 38 3.99 -14.31 -12.83
C ALA A 38 2.86 -13.79 -11.91
N GLU A 39 1.62 -14.24 -12.14
CA GLU A 39 0.47 -13.91 -11.31
C GLU A 39 0.63 -14.38 -9.84
N THR A 40 1.02 -15.63 -9.62
CA THR A 40 1.22 -16.13 -8.25
C THR A 40 2.44 -15.51 -7.59
N MET A 41 3.49 -15.18 -8.36
CA MET A 41 4.64 -14.40 -7.85
C MET A 41 4.28 -12.96 -7.47
N HIS A 42 3.39 -12.30 -8.22
CA HIS A 42 2.86 -10.97 -7.88
C HIS A 42 2.12 -10.99 -6.53
N LYS A 43 1.29 -12.01 -6.31
CA LYS A 43 0.58 -12.21 -5.04
C LYS A 43 1.54 -12.51 -3.88
N VAL A 44 2.58 -13.31 -4.12
CA VAL A 44 3.66 -13.54 -3.14
C VAL A 44 4.37 -12.24 -2.77
N PHE A 45 4.68 -11.37 -3.74
CA PHE A 45 5.27 -10.05 -3.48
C PHE A 45 4.41 -9.23 -2.51
N HIS A 46 3.10 -9.14 -2.75
CA HIS A 46 2.19 -8.44 -1.84
C HIS A 46 2.24 -9.03 -0.44
N ILE A 47 2.15 -10.36 -0.29
CA ILE A 47 2.16 -11.00 1.03
C ILE A 47 3.45 -10.69 1.79
N ILE A 48 4.62 -10.79 1.13
CA ILE A 48 5.92 -10.48 1.75
C ILE A 48 5.96 -9.00 2.18
N LEU A 49 5.50 -8.09 1.32
CA LEU A 49 5.42 -6.67 1.64
C LEU A 49 4.47 -6.42 2.81
N GLY A 50 3.30 -7.07 2.83
CA GLY A 50 2.32 -6.99 3.92
C GLY A 50 2.88 -7.46 5.25
N ILE A 51 3.57 -8.60 5.28
CA ILE A 51 4.26 -9.12 6.47
C ILE A 51 5.31 -8.11 6.96
N PHE A 52 6.13 -7.56 6.07
CA PHE A 52 7.11 -6.54 6.42
C PHE A 52 6.45 -5.29 7.02
N VAL A 53 5.39 -4.79 6.40
CA VAL A 53 4.66 -3.60 6.85
C VAL A 53 4.00 -3.83 8.21
N VAL A 54 3.41 -5.01 8.45
CA VAL A 54 2.84 -5.33 9.77
C VAL A 54 3.94 -5.51 10.81
N ALA A 55 5.03 -6.23 10.50
CA ALA A 55 6.11 -6.47 11.45
C ALA A 55 6.82 -5.18 11.88
N PHE A 56 7.14 -4.30 10.93
CA PHE A 56 7.91 -3.08 11.20
C PHE A 56 7.05 -1.83 11.38
N GLY A 57 5.96 -1.72 10.64
CA GLY A 57 5.13 -0.53 10.58
C GLY A 57 4.05 -0.46 11.65
N TRP A 58 3.70 -1.55 12.35
CA TRP A 58 2.54 -1.53 13.26
C TRP A 58 2.61 -0.47 14.36
N SER A 59 3.79 -0.29 14.95
CA SER A 59 4.03 0.62 16.07
C SER A 59 5.10 1.68 15.79
N ASN A 60 5.61 1.75 14.56
CA ASN A 60 6.72 2.64 14.20
C ASN A 60 6.24 3.95 13.55
N HIS A 61 6.12 5.00 14.36
CA HIS A 61 5.69 6.34 13.90
C HIS A 61 6.58 6.95 12.82
N LYS A 62 7.89 6.64 12.80
CA LYS A 62 8.82 7.13 11.77
C LYS A 62 8.59 6.45 10.42
N PHE A 63 7.91 5.31 10.41
CA PHE A 63 7.66 4.51 9.22
C PHE A 63 6.37 4.92 8.50
N TRP A 64 5.32 5.35 9.23
CA TRP A 64 3.97 5.52 8.67
C TRP A 64 3.92 6.47 7.47
N ARG A 65 4.40 7.70 7.64
CA ARG A 65 4.35 8.71 6.57
C ARG A 65 5.27 8.36 5.40
N PRO A 66 6.56 7.99 5.60
CA PRO A 66 7.40 7.53 4.50
C PRO A 66 6.82 6.34 3.75
N PHE A 67 6.24 5.37 4.45
CA PHE A 67 5.56 4.25 3.83
C PHE A 67 4.38 4.71 2.97
N ALA A 68 3.52 5.60 3.48
CA ALA A 68 2.39 6.13 2.71
C ALA A 68 2.84 6.78 1.39
N ILE A 69 3.90 7.61 1.44
CA ILE A 69 4.47 8.26 0.26
C ILE A 69 5.07 7.24 -0.71
N ILE A 70 5.97 6.37 -0.23
CA ILE A 70 6.70 5.43 -1.09
C ILE A 70 5.74 4.40 -1.70
N ASN A 71 4.86 3.81 -0.89
CA ASN A 71 3.84 2.88 -1.35
C ASN A 71 2.88 3.56 -2.32
N GLY A 72 2.42 4.76 -1.98
CA GLY A 72 1.56 5.57 -2.83
C GLY A 72 2.20 5.85 -4.20
N ALA A 73 3.44 6.32 -4.22
CA ALA A 73 4.18 6.61 -5.45
C ALA A 73 4.38 5.36 -6.31
N PHE A 74 4.80 4.25 -5.69
CA PHE A 74 5.01 2.98 -6.39
C PHE A 74 3.72 2.48 -7.04
N PHE A 75 2.63 2.37 -6.29
CA PHE A 75 1.37 1.86 -6.84
C PHE A 75 0.70 2.83 -7.81
N THR A 76 0.91 4.15 -7.65
CA THR A 76 0.46 5.13 -8.66
C THR A 76 1.22 4.95 -9.97
N TYR A 77 2.54 4.72 -9.93
CA TYR A 77 3.32 4.42 -11.13
C TYR A 77 2.83 3.14 -11.82
N ILE A 78 2.64 2.05 -11.06
CA ILE A 78 2.13 0.78 -11.58
C ILE A 78 0.73 0.96 -12.20
N ALA A 79 -0.16 1.70 -11.53
CA ALA A 79 -1.49 2.00 -12.03
C ALA A 79 -1.46 2.83 -13.32
N ILE A 80 -0.66 3.90 -13.38
CA ILE A 80 -0.49 4.71 -14.60
C ILE A 80 0.00 3.83 -15.75
N PHE A 81 0.98 2.95 -15.47
CA PHE A 81 1.45 2.01 -16.47
C PHE A 81 0.34 1.07 -16.95
N GLY A 82 -0.45 0.49 -16.04
CA GLY A 82 -1.58 -0.38 -16.38
C GLY A 82 -2.68 0.34 -17.19
N TRP A 83 -2.95 1.62 -16.89
CA TRP A 83 -3.90 2.42 -17.67
C TRP A 83 -3.40 2.72 -19.10
N ILE A 84 -2.09 2.90 -19.28
CA ILE A 84 -1.49 3.16 -20.61
C ILE A 84 -1.32 1.86 -21.41
N PHE A 85 -0.94 0.78 -20.73
CA PHE A 85 -0.62 -0.52 -21.30
C PHE A 85 -1.44 -1.63 -20.61
N PRO A 86 -2.76 -1.70 -20.88
CA PRO A 86 -3.61 -2.72 -20.27
C PRO A 86 -3.14 -4.12 -20.68
N ASP A 87 -3.16 -5.06 -19.73
CA ASP A 87 -2.77 -6.46 -19.92
C ASP A 87 -1.34 -6.63 -20.48
N PHE A 88 -0.43 -5.68 -20.18
CA PHE A 88 0.95 -5.70 -20.70
C PHE A 88 1.66 -7.02 -20.39
N GLY A 89 2.04 -7.75 -21.44
CA GLY A 89 2.71 -9.06 -21.33
C GLY A 89 1.85 -10.17 -20.71
N GLY A 90 0.53 -9.99 -20.63
CA GLY A 90 -0.38 -10.92 -19.95
C GLY A 90 -0.16 -10.96 -18.43
N LEU A 91 0.44 -9.90 -17.86
CA LEU A 91 0.70 -9.80 -16.43
C LEU A 91 -0.53 -9.26 -15.71
N ASP A 92 -0.99 -10.01 -14.72
CA ASP A 92 -2.20 -9.72 -13.96
C ASP A 92 -2.14 -8.35 -13.26
N THR A 93 -0.94 -7.92 -12.84
CA THR A 93 -0.66 -6.59 -12.28
C THR A 93 -1.17 -5.42 -13.14
N PHE A 94 -1.35 -5.64 -14.44
CA PHE A 94 -1.84 -4.66 -15.41
C PHE A 94 -3.22 -5.00 -15.98
N ASN A 95 -3.91 -6.01 -15.43
CA ASN A 95 -5.31 -6.24 -15.73
C ASN A 95 -6.16 -5.08 -15.18
N LEU A 96 -7.42 -4.99 -15.61
CA LEU A 96 -8.31 -3.90 -15.19
C LEU A 96 -8.53 -3.83 -13.67
N ILE A 97 -8.75 -4.97 -13.02
CA ILE A 97 -9.06 -5.03 -11.58
C ILE A 97 -7.84 -4.59 -10.77
N ASP A 98 -6.67 -5.14 -11.05
CA ASP A 98 -5.41 -4.82 -10.40
C ASP A 98 -5.03 -3.36 -10.64
N THR A 99 -5.23 -2.85 -11.86
CA THR A 99 -5.00 -1.43 -12.19
C THR A 99 -5.88 -0.50 -11.35
N ILE A 100 -7.16 -0.85 -11.16
CA ILE A 100 -8.07 -0.10 -10.29
C ILE A 100 -7.62 -0.18 -8.82
N LEU A 101 -7.28 -1.38 -8.32
CA LEU A 101 -6.82 -1.56 -6.94
C LEU A 101 -5.52 -0.79 -6.68
N HIS A 102 -4.56 -0.85 -7.61
CA HIS A 102 -3.32 -0.08 -7.57
C HIS A 102 -3.58 1.43 -7.63
N SER A 103 -4.59 1.88 -8.38
CA SER A 103 -4.98 3.30 -8.40
C SER A 103 -5.49 3.73 -7.02
N ILE A 104 -6.36 2.94 -6.39
CA ILE A 104 -6.90 3.24 -5.05
C ILE A 104 -5.78 3.28 -4.01
N VAL A 105 -4.93 2.25 -3.98
CA VAL A 105 -3.80 2.17 -3.03
C VAL A 105 -2.79 3.28 -3.29
N GLY A 106 -2.44 3.51 -4.55
CA GLY A 106 -1.46 4.52 -4.97
C GLY A 106 -1.89 5.93 -4.60
N LEU A 107 -3.08 6.34 -5.05
CA LEU A 107 -3.58 7.70 -4.87
C LEU A 107 -3.90 7.99 -3.40
N SER A 108 -4.49 7.03 -2.67
CA SER A 108 -4.76 7.20 -1.24
C SER A 108 -3.47 7.31 -0.42
N GLY A 109 -2.44 6.52 -0.76
CA GLY A 109 -1.12 6.60 -0.13
C GLY A 109 -0.44 7.94 -0.35
N LEU A 110 -0.40 8.43 -1.60
CA LEU A 110 0.17 9.73 -1.93
C LEU A 110 -0.58 10.86 -1.22
N TYR A 111 -1.92 10.84 -1.29
CA TYR A 111 -2.74 11.85 -0.64
C TYR A 111 -2.47 11.91 0.87
N ILE A 112 -2.50 10.77 1.56
CA ILE A 112 -2.25 10.71 3.00
C ILE A 112 -0.80 11.12 3.31
N GLY A 113 0.19 10.61 2.56
CA GLY A 113 1.60 10.89 2.80
C GLY A 113 2.00 12.36 2.59
N ILE A 114 1.41 13.03 1.61
CA ILE A 114 1.69 14.43 1.27
C ILE A 114 0.93 15.39 2.20
N PHE A 115 -0.36 15.17 2.40
CA PHE A 115 -1.24 16.14 3.05
C PHE A 115 -1.41 15.93 4.57
N GLU A 116 -1.02 14.78 5.12
CA GLU A 116 -0.95 14.64 6.57
C GLU A 116 0.27 15.38 7.12
N LYS A 117 0.01 16.43 7.91
CA LYS A 117 1.04 17.16 8.65
C LYS A 117 1.75 16.23 9.63
N SER A 118 3.07 16.36 9.74
CA SER A 118 3.81 15.58 10.73
C SER A 118 3.52 16.14 12.13
N GLU A 119 3.46 15.27 13.16
CA GLU A 119 3.25 15.71 14.56
C GLU A 119 4.28 16.78 15.02
N LYS A 120 5.47 16.84 14.39
CA LYS A 120 6.47 17.89 14.64
C LYS A 120 6.02 19.27 14.17
N GLU A 121 5.31 19.37 13.04
CA GLU A 121 4.84 20.64 12.49
C GLU A 121 3.72 21.22 13.34
N ASP A 122 2.81 20.37 13.82
CA ASP A 122 1.73 20.79 14.72
C ASP A 122 2.27 21.28 16.07
N TYR A 123 3.39 20.73 16.58
CA TYR A 123 4.00 21.19 17.82
C TYR A 123 4.68 22.57 17.69
N ILE A 124 5.22 22.90 16.52
CA ILE A 124 5.83 24.20 16.23
C ILE A 124 4.74 25.27 16.08
N LEU A 125 3.66 24.97 15.35
CA LEU A 125 2.53 25.88 15.14
C LEU A 125 1.74 26.20 16.41
N LEU A 126 1.73 25.29 17.39
CA LEU A 126 1.06 25.53 18.68
C LEU A 126 1.91 26.35 19.67
N LYS A 127 3.16 26.65 19.34
CA LYS A 127 4.09 27.44 20.17
C LYS A 127 4.42 28.84 19.61
N SER A 128 4.01 29.13 18.37
CA SER A 128 4.08 30.45 17.73
C SER A 128 2.79 31.21 17.91
#